data_AF-A0A7S4FHD1-F1
#
_entry.id   AF-A0A7S4FHD1-F1
#
_cell.length_a   1.000
_cell.length_b   1.000
_cell.length_c   1.000
_cell.angle_alpha   90.00
_cell.angle_beta   90.00
_cell.angle_gamma   90.00
#
_symmetry.space_group_name_H-M   'P 1'
#
loop_
_entity.id
_entity.type
_entity.pdbx_description
1 polymer ?
#
loop_
_entity_poly.entity_id
_entity_poly.type
_entity_poly.pdbx_seq_one_letter_code
_entity_poly.pdbx_strand_id
1 'polypeptide(L)'
;LFVDVRGARTFNSQPNDARPFLTSGQWQDIHDGLGRNGAFAHCKLLIVATQVPIVFLGSPLTELAAKVADDFEGMWSYKEHAKEQLELLEALLKWKSGGRGRTV
;
A
#
# COMPACT_ATOMS: atom_id res chain seq x y z
N LEU A 1 -3.07 -10.65 -2.61
CA LEU A 1 -3.58 -9.29 -2.39
C LEU A 1 -3.22 -8.45 -3.60
N PHE A 2 -4.21 -7.99 -4.35
CA PHE A 2 -3.99 -7.01 -5.41
C PHE A 2 -4.14 -5.61 -4.79
N VAL A 3 -3.13 -4.77 -4.97
CA VAL A 3 -3.14 -3.37 -4.54
C VAL A 3 -3.17 -2.53 -5.81
N ASP A 4 -4.36 -2.02 -6.14
CA ASP A 4 -4.61 -1.28 -7.36
C ASP A 4 -4.51 0.23 -7.11
N VAL A 5 -3.33 0.79 -7.39
CA VAL A 5 -3.05 2.22 -7.20
C VAL A 5 -3.64 3.09 -8.32
N ARG A 6 -3.80 2.54 -9.52
CA ARG A 6 -4.31 3.31 -10.67
C ARG A 6 -5.84 3.38 -10.61
N GLY A 7 -6.50 2.24 -10.46
CA GLY A 7 -7.95 2.16 -10.33
C GLY A 7 -8.47 2.93 -9.12
N ALA A 8 -7.75 2.89 -7.99
CA ALA A 8 -8.02 3.72 -6.80
C ALA A 8 -8.13 5.21 -7.13
N ARG A 9 -7.22 5.72 -7.97
CA ARG A 9 -7.09 7.16 -8.25
C ARG A 9 -7.92 7.63 -9.44
N THR A 10 -8.37 6.70 -10.29
CA THR A 10 -9.15 7.05 -11.50
C THR A 10 -10.62 6.67 -11.39
N PHE A 11 -10.93 5.40 -11.10
CA PHE A 11 -12.29 4.87 -11.19
C PHE A 11 -13.00 4.83 -9.84
N ASN A 12 -12.23 4.63 -8.77
CA ASN A 12 -12.75 4.49 -7.41
C ASN A 12 -12.51 5.75 -6.55
N SER A 13 -11.98 6.82 -7.15
CA SER A 13 -11.67 8.03 -6.40
C SER A 13 -12.95 8.69 -5.89
N GLN A 14 -12.93 9.10 -4.62
CA GLN A 14 -14.03 9.81 -3.99
C GLN A 14 -13.58 11.24 -3.67
N PRO A 15 -14.42 12.25 -3.90
CA PRO A 15 -14.12 13.62 -3.46
C PRO A 15 -13.84 13.64 -1.94
N ASN A 16 -12.75 14.27 -1.55
CA ASN A 16 -12.33 14.43 -0.14
C ASN A 16 -12.02 13.12 0.60
N ASP A 17 -11.65 12.03 -0.09
CA ASP A 17 -11.13 10.84 0.57
C ASP A 17 -9.84 11.18 1.34
N ALA A 18 -9.77 10.78 2.60
CA ALA A 18 -8.59 10.96 3.44
C ALA A 18 -7.38 10.12 2.99
N ARG A 19 -7.59 9.16 2.08
CA ARG A 19 -6.62 8.20 1.56
C ARG A 19 -6.47 8.35 0.04
N PRO A 20 -5.78 9.40 -0.45
CA PRO A 20 -5.73 9.72 -1.88
C PRO A 20 -5.02 8.67 -2.75
N PHE A 21 -4.20 7.78 -2.18
CA PHE A 21 -3.44 6.82 -2.97
C PHE A 21 -4.16 5.50 -3.19
N LEU A 22 -4.68 4.88 -2.12
CA LEU A 22 -5.40 3.60 -2.22
C LEU A 22 -6.92 3.73 -2.08
N THR A 23 -7.46 4.88 -1.68
CA THR A 23 -8.84 5.08 -1.21
C THR A 23 -9.15 4.39 0.12
N SER A 24 -10.09 4.95 0.86
CA SER A 24 -10.54 4.37 2.13
C SER A 24 -11.19 2.99 1.94
N GLY A 25 -11.86 2.76 0.80
CA GLY A 25 -12.48 1.47 0.47
C GLY A 25 -11.45 0.34 0.33
N GLN A 26 -10.39 0.56 -0.45
CA GLN A 26 -9.34 -0.45 -0.60
C GLN A 26 -8.59 -0.68 0.73
N TRP A 27 -8.42 0.35 1.54
CA TRP A 27 -7.87 0.20 2.89
C TRP A 27 -8.72 -0.68 3.79
N GLN A 28 -10.04 -0.55 3.73
CA GLN A 28 -10.96 -1.41 4.45
C GLN A 28 -10.76 -2.88 4.03
N ASP A 29 -10.72 -3.15 2.72
CA ASP A 29 -10.49 -4.50 2.19
C ASP A 29 -9.14 -5.08 2.63
N ILE A 30 -8.09 -4.25 2.64
CA ILE A 30 -6.76 -4.63 3.11
C ILE A 30 -6.79 -5.00 4.59
N HIS A 31 -7.45 -4.19 5.43
CA HIS A 31 -7.55 -4.46 6.87
C HIS A 31 -8.36 -5.71 7.18
N ASP A 32 -9.48 -5.91 6.48
CA ASP A 32 -10.32 -7.10 6.63
C ASP A 32 -9.59 -8.36 6.15
N GLY A 33 -8.77 -8.26 5.11
CA GLY A 33 -7.93 -9.36 4.63
C GLY A 33 -6.80 -9.72 5.61
N LEU A 34 -6.06 -8.71 6.10
CA LEU A 34 -4.87 -8.86 6.94
C LEU A 34 -5.18 -8.99 8.45
N GLY A 35 -6.44 -8.84 8.85
CA GLY A 35 -6.88 -8.99 10.23
C GLY A 35 -6.57 -10.37 10.83
N ARG A 36 -6.57 -10.47 12.15
CA ARG A 36 -6.28 -11.73 12.88
C ARG A 36 -7.17 -12.90 12.46
N ASN A 37 -8.44 -12.60 12.19
CA ASN A 37 -9.45 -13.54 11.68
C ASN A 37 -9.86 -13.16 10.25
N GLY A 38 -8.99 -12.44 9.54
CA GLY A 38 -9.25 -11.93 8.20
C GLY A 38 -9.16 -13.02 7.14
N ALA A 39 -9.46 -12.65 5.89
CA ALA A 39 -9.48 -13.58 4.76
C ALA A 39 -8.15 -14.34 4.57
N PHE A 40 -7.01 -13.76 5.01
CA PHE A 40 -5.69 -14.37 4.87
C PHE A 40 -5.16 -15.05 6.14
N ALA A 41 -5.96 -15.17 7.20
CA ALA A 41 -5.49 -15.67 8.51
C ALA A 41 -4.82 -17.05 8.45
N HIS A 42 -5.29 -17.93 7.56
CA HIS A 42 -4.77 -19.29 7.42
C HIS A 42 -3.76 -19.47 6.29
N CYS A 43 -3.45 -18.41 5.53
CA CYS A 43 -2.48 -18.48 4.44
C CYS A 43 -1.06 -18.65 4.99
N LYS A 44 -0.26 -19.52 4.34
CA LYS A 44 1.18 -19.69 4.64
C LYS A 44 2.05 -18.66 3.91
N LEU A 45 1.56 -18.18 2.76
CA LEU A 45 2.21 -17.22 1.89
C LEU A 45 1.14 -16.22 1.44
N LEU A 46 1.52 -14.95 1.37
CA LEU A 46 0.72 -13.90 0.78
C LEU A 46 1.53 -13.25 -0.34
N ILE A 47 1.02 -13.32 -1.57
CA ILE A 47 1.56 -12.59 -2.71
C ILE A 47 0.85 -11.23 -2.76
N VAL A 48 1.64 -10.16 -2.73
CA VAL A 48 1.15 -8.79 -2.90
C VAL A 48 1.55 -8.32 -4.29
N ALA A 49 0.56 -8.01 -5.13
CA ALA A 49 0.76 -7.54 -6.49
C ALA A 49 0.32 -6.09 -6.61
N THR A 50 1.18 -5.22 -7.14
CA THR A 50 0.90 -3.79 -7.34
C THR A 50 1.55 -3.31 -8.64
N GLN A 51 0.94 -2.33 -9.32
CA GLN A 51 1.41 -1.83 -10.61
C GLN A 51 2.64 -0.95 -10.51
N VAL A 52 2.90 -0.38 -9.32
CA VAL A 52 4.06 0.47 -9.09
C VAL A 52 4.91 -0.15 -7.99
N PRO A 53 6.24 -0.24 -8.19
CA PRO A 53 7.08 -0.95 -7.25
C PRO A 53 7.08 -0.25 -5.90
N ILE A 54 6.97 -1.03 -4.82
CA ILE A 54 7.07 -0.52 -3.44
C ILE A 54 8.56 -0.28 -3.15
N VAL A 55 9.10 0.81 -3.68
CA VAL A 55 10.50 1.23 -3.48
C VAL A 55 10.51 2.36 -2.47
N PHE A 56 11.37 2.25 -1.45
CA PHE A 56 11.64 3.34 -0.54
C PHE A 56 12.79 4.18 -1.13
N LEU A 57 12.46 5.10 -2.03
CA LEU A 57 13.39 6.16 -2.42
C LEU A 57 13.31 7.24 -1.35
N GLY A 58 14.46 7.64 -0.80
CA GLY A 58 14.49 8.74 0.17
C GLY A 58 13.76 9.96 -0.39
N SER A 59 12.86 10.54 0.42
CA SER A 59 11.97 11.64 0.02
C SER A 59 12.67 12.76 -0.76
N PRO A 60 13.91 13.19 -0.42
CA PRO A 60 14.57 14.28 -1.15
C PRO A 60 14.84 13.99 -2.64
N LEU A 61 15.14 12.73 -2.99
CA LEU A 61 15.44 12.35 -4.38
C LEU A 61 14.16 12.25 -5.22
N THR A 62 13.09 11.68 -4.64
CA THR A 62 11.79 11.59 -5.31
C THR A 62 11.18 12.98 -5.49
N GLU A 63 11.29 13.87 -4.50
CA GLU A 63 10.81 15.25 -4.59
C GLU A 63 11.56 16.06 -5.66
N LEU A 64 12.88 15.86 -5.79
CA LEU A 64 13.66 16.53 -6.82
C LEU A 64 13.29 16.01 -8.22
N ALA A 65 13.06 14.70 -8.36
CA ALA A 65 12.63 14.10 -9.62
C ALA A 65 11.21 14.49 -10.02
N ALA A 66 10.28 14.61 -9.06
CA ALA A 66 8.90 15.05 -9.28
C ALA A 66 8.81 16.50 -9.80
N LYS A 67 9.78 17.36 -9.46
CA LYS A 67 9.85 18.72 -10.03
C LYS A 67 10.26 18.75 -11.50
N VAL A 68 10.81 17.64 -12.02
CA VAL A 68 11.35 17.53 -13.39
C VAL A 68 10.46 16.63 -14.25
N ALA A 69 9.71 15.71 -13.65
CA ALA A 69 8.79 14.82 -14.35
C ALA A 69 7.56 14.47 -13.49
N ASP A 70 6.38 14.76 -14.01
CA ASP A 70 5.08 14.54 -13.36
C ASP A 70 4.82 13.05 -13.04
N ASP A 71 5.47 12.12 -13.76
CA ASP A 71 5.33 10.68 -13.54
C ASP A 71 5.76 10.22 -12.14
N PHE A 72 6.63 10.98 -11.45
CA PHE A 72 7.04 10.68 -10.08
C PHE A 72 5.98 11.00 -9.03
N GLU A 73 5.00 11.86 -9.34
CA GLU A 73 3.85 12.09 -8.46
C GLU A 73 2.93 10.87 -8.38
N GLY A 74 3.03 9.95 -9.35
CA GLY A 74 2.29 8.69 -9.33
C GLY A 74 2.89 7.59 -8.46
N MET A 75 4.04 7.83 -7.82
CA MET A 75 4.78 6.81 -7.07
C MET A 75 4.47 6.85 -5.57
N TRP A 76 4.64 5.70 -4.91
CA TRP A 76 4.50 5.59 -3.45
C TRP A 76 5.36 6.58 -2.66
N SER A 77 6.56 6.88 -3.17
CA SER A 77 7.54 7.75 -2.52
C SER A 77 7.24 9.24 -2.68
N TYR A 78 6.17 9.62 -3.40
CA TYR A 78 5.69 11.00 -3.41
C TYR A 78 5.20 11.37 -2.01
N LYS A 79 5.52 12.58 -1.55
CA LYS A 79 5.30 13.04 -0.16
C LYS A 79 3.87 12.79 0.36
N GLU A 80 2.86 12.91 -0.51
CA GLU A 80 1.44 12.78 -0.16
C GLU A 80 1.00 11.31 -0.06
N HIS A 81 1.78 10.38 -0.62
CA HIS A 81 1.48 8.95 -0.69
C HIS A 81 2.36 8.12 0.25
N ALA A 82 3.52 8.68 0.66
CA ALA A 82 4.50 8.02 1.51
C ALA A 82 3.92 7.52 2.84
N LYS A 83 2.94 8.23 3.41
CA LYS A 83 2.25 7.80 4.63
C LYS A 83 1.47 6.50 4.41
N GLU A 84 0.72 6.41 3.31
CA GLU A 84 -0.02 5.19 2.96
C GLU A 84 0.93 4.03 2.62
N GLN A 85 2.08 4.32 1.98
CA GLN A 85 3.12 3.31 1.75
C GLN A 85 3.63 2.69 3.05
N LEU A 86 3.97 3.54 4.04
CA LEU A 86 4.49 3.09 5.32
C LEU A 86 3.45 2.24 6.06
N GLU A 87 2.21 2.70 6.11
CA GLU A 87 1.11 1.98 6.74
C GLU A 87 0.87 0.61 6.10
N LEU A 88 1.03 0.49 4.78
CA LEU A 88 0.85 -0.77 4.07
C LEU A 88 1.96 -1.75 4.45
N LEU A 89 3.20 -1.26 4.48
CA LEU A 89 4.35 -2.06 4.90
C LEU A 89 4.21 -2.52 6.36
N GLU A 90 3.77 -1.65 7.25
CA GLU A 90 3.52 -1.98 8.66
C GLU A 90 2.43 -3.05 8.80
N ALA A 91 1.31 -2.92 8.07
CA ALA A 91 0.23 -3.91 8.07
C ALA A 91 0.70 -5.28 7.56
N LEU A 92 1.48 -5.30 6.46
CA LEU A 92 2.05 -6.52 5.90
C LEU A 92 3.07 -7.17 6.85
N LEU A 93 3.93 -6.37 7.48
CA LEU A 93 4.89 -6.85 8.47
C LEU A 93 4.20 -7.41 9.71
N LYS A 94 3.13 -6.76 10.19
CA LYS A 94 2.31 -7.23 11.31
C LYS A 94 1.61 -8.54 10.97
N TRP A 95 1.03 -8.67 9.78
CA TRP A 95 0.43 -9.92 9.31
C TRP A 95 1.48 -11.04 9.24
N LYS A 96 2.65 -10.75 8.65
CA LYS A 96 3.77 -11.70 8.56
C LYS A 96 4.32 -12.13 9.93
N SER A 97 4.40 -11.21 10.90
CA SER A 97 4.92 -11.48 12.24
C SER A 97 3.90 -12.17 13.15
N GLY A 98 2.61 -11.86 13.01
CA GLY A 98 1.51 -12.49 13.74
C GLY A 98 1.33 -13.97 13.41
N GLY A 99 1.82 -14.42 12.25
CA GLY A 99 1.85 -15.83 11.85
C GLY A 99 3.04 -16.64 12.39
N ARG A 100 3.92 -16.07 13.22
CA ARG A 100 5.10 -16.77 13.78
C ARG A 100 4.73 -17.74 14.91
N GLY A 101 4.06 -18.82 14.51
CA GLY A 101 3.86 -20.07 15.24
C GLY A 101 3.94 -21.28 14.30
N ARG A 102 4.63 -21.13 13.16
CA ARG A 102 4.86 -22.20 12.18
C ARG A 102 6.29 -22.71 12.35
N THR A 103 6.37 -23.83 13.07
CA THR A 103 7.51 -24.66 13.41
C THR A 103 8.63 -24.71 12.37
N VAL A 104 9.87 -24.56 12.86
CA VAL A 104 11.02 -25.34 12.39
C VAL A 104 11.31 -26.39 13.46
#